data_AF-A0A8T5AWD8-F1
#
_entry.id   AF-A0A8T5AWD8-F1
#
_cell.length_a   1.000
_cell.length_b   1.000
_cell.length_c   1.000
_cell.angle_alpha   90.00
_cell.angle_beta   90.00
_cell.angle_gamma   90.00
#
_symmetry.space_group_name_H-M   'P 1'
#
loop_
_entity.id
_entity.type
_entity.pdbx_description
1 polymer ?
#
loop_
_entity_poly.entity_id
_entity_poly.type
_entity_poly.pdbx_seq_one_letter_code
_entity_poly.pdbx_strand_id
1 'polypeptide(L)'
;MPEPFVLYVGKRFVDKASKTFGLGLIVRKPLVDILKKMDVKFKELDSDEAKAALERLGESKGITVSTAQLIKGLALAFFLPTGVFLATLKKVFYRSGAETEDSIILEFLAEIPRAFRPTIFYDIWLVVPKTEKGEANTKQIIKTIVEKTGVPPLTEEEWENAKPIIEKLKGKLEVKGVTENLWTLILTT
;
A
#
# COMPACT_ATOMS: atom_id res chain seq x y z
N MET A 1 -5.88 -17.32 -7.17
CA MET A 1 -5.07 -16.23 -6.60
C MET A 1 -6.01 -15.13 -6.16
N PRO A 2 -5.88 -14.60 -4.93
CA PRO A 2 -6.67 -13.48 -4.46
C PRO A 2 -6.46 -12.20 -5.26
N GLU A 3 -7.44 -11.31 -5.22
CA GLU A 3 -7.30 -9.99 -5.82
C GLU A 3 -6.37 -9.10 -4.99
N PRO A 4 -5.58 -8.23 -5.64
CA PRO A 4 -4.90 -7.12 -4.98
C PRO A 4 -5.87 -6.24 -4.18
N PHE A 5 -5.36 -5.59 -3.15
CA PHE A 5 -6.15 -4.62 -2.37
C PHE A 5 -5.31 -3.46 -1.85
N VAL A 6 -5.97 -2.34 -1.58
CA VAL A 6 -5.37 -1.10 -1.09
C VAL A 6 -5.80 -0.80 0.35
N LEU A 7 -4.86 -0.36 1.17
CA LEU A 7 -5.09 0.16 2.51
C LEU A 7 -4.53 1.58 2.62
N TYR A 8 -5.36 2.52 3.04
CA TYR A 8 -4.92 3.87 3.38
C TYR A 8 -4.48 3.93 4.83
N VAL A 9 -3.31 4.49 5.11
CA VAL A 9 -2.71 4.49 6.44
C VAL A 9 -2.54 5.92 6.92
N GLY A 10 -3.16 6.20 8.06
CA GLY A 10 -3.15 7.50 8.71
C GLY A 10 -1.77 7.90 9.21
N LYS A 11 -1.47 9.20 9.12
CA LYS A 11 -0.19 9.72 9.64
C LYS A 11 -0.03 9.44 11.12
N ARG A 12 -1.12 9.54 11.90
CA ARG A 12 -1.08 9.26 13.34
C ARG A 12 -0.63 7.82 13.62
N PHE A 13 -1.09 6.87 12.80
CA PHE A 13 -0.68 5.48 12.92
C PHE A 13 0.79 5.30 12.59
N VAL A 14 1.27 5.85 11.46
CA VAL A 14 2.68 5.77 11.05
C VAL A 14 3.61 6.39 12.09
N ASP A 15 3.24 7.55 12.66
CA ASP A 15 4.01 8.22 13.70
C ASP A 15 4.08 7.37 14.98
N LYS A 16 2.97 6.71 15.36
CA LYS A 16 2.94 5.80 16.51
C LYS A 16 3.71 4.51 16.25
N ALA A 17 3.55 3.91 15.08
CA ALA A 17 4.27 2.70 14.67
C ALA A 17 5.78 2.96 14.67
N SER A 18 6.21 4.10 14.13
CA SER A 18 7.62 4.52 14.13
C SER A 18 8.23 4.55 15.54
N LYS A 19 7.47 4.99 16.54
CA LYS A 19 7.88 4.96 17.95
C LYS A 19 7.87 3.54 18.51
N THR A 20 6.80 2.78 18.28
CA THR A 20 6.62 1.41 18.79
C THR A 20 7.71 0.46 18.28
N PHE A 21 8.06 0.55 16.99
CA PHE A 21 9.06 -0.31 16.37
C PHE A 21 10.49 0.24 16.45
N GLY A 22 10.68 1.43 17.04
CA GLY A 22 12.00 2.05 17.22
C GLY A 22 12.68 2.38 15.89
N LEU A 23 11.96 3.04 14.99
CA LEU A 23 12.40 3.37 13.63
C LEU A 23 13.15 4.72 13.54
N GLY A 24 13.10 5.53 14.60
CA GLY A 24 13.70 6.87 14.64
C GLY A 24 12.72 8.00 14.29
N LEU A 25 13.23 9.23 14.25
CA LEU A 25 12.42 10.46 14.04
C LEU A 25 12.09 10.76 12.58
N ILE A 26 12.91 10.26 11.64
CA ILE A 26 12.75 10.48 10.19
C ILE A 26 12.77 9.11 9.52
N VAL A 27 11.61 8.48 9.43
CA VAL A 27 11.46 7.17 8.82
C VAL A 27 11.15 7.36 7.34
N ARG A 28 12.03 6.87 6.47
CA ARG A 28 11.85 6.98 5.01
C ARG A 28 10.99 5.86 4.43
N LYS A 29 11.01 4.67 5.02
CA LYS A 29 10.37 3.45 4.50
C LYS A 29 9.68 2.68 5.64
N PRO A 30 8.65 3.27 6.28
CA PRO A 30 8.11 2.72 7.52
C PRO A 30 7.64 1.27 7.39
N LEU A 31 6.99 0.89 6.30
CA LEU A 31 6.60 -0.50 6.06
C LEU A 31 7.80 -1.47 6.13
N VAL A 32 8.83 -1.24 5.31
CA VAL A 32 10.02 -2.10 5.23
C VAL A 32 10.74 -2.19 6.58
N ASP A 33 10.90 -1.04 7.24
CA ASP A 33 11.57 -0.98 8.53
C ASP A 33 10.76 -1.72 9.63
N ILE A 34 9.43 -1.64 9.60
CA ILE A 34 8.54 -2.41 10.49
C ILE A 34 8.70 -3.92 10.23
N LEU A 35 8.64 -4.35 8.96
CA LEU A 35 8.80 -5.76 8.59
C LEU A 35 10.14 -6.31 9.07
N LYS A 36 11.22 -5.52 8.95
CA LYS A 36 12.55 -5.87 9.45
C LYS A 36 12.58 -6.01 10.97
N LYS A 37 11.91 -5.12 11.71
CA LYS A 37 11.79 -5.20 13.18
C LYS A 37 10.94 -6.37 13.66
N MET A 38 10.07 -6.87 12.80
CA MET A 38 9.25 -8.06 13.05
C MET A 38 9.93 -9.36 12.62
N ASP A 39 11.17 -9.32 12.13
CA ASP A 39 11.92 -10.46 11.60
C ASP A 39 11.17 -11.20 10.47
N VAL A 40 10.38 -10.45 9.68
CA VAL A 40 9.75 -10.99 8.48
C VAL A 40 10.81 -11.14 7.39
N LYS A 41 10.87 -12.31 6.76
CA LYS A 41 11.75 -12.53 5.59
C LYS A 41 11.14 -11.89 4.35
N PHE A 42 11.83 -10.93 3.76
CA PHE A 42 11.44 -10.29 2.51
C PHE A 42 12.65 -9.85 1.70
N LYS A 43 12.45 -9.68 0.40
CA LYS A 43 13.33 -8.92 -0.48
C LYS A 43 12.79 -7.48 -0.56
N GLU A 44 13.59 -6.50 -0.19
CA GLU A 44 13.23 -5.10 -0.44
C GLU A 44 13.24 -4.86 -1.95
N LEU A 45 12.25 -4.11 -2.43
CA LEU A 45 12.12 -3.72 -3.82
C LEU A 45 12.35 -2.21 -3.92
N ASP A 46 13.12 -1.79 -4.91
CA ASP A 46 13.03 -0.42 -5.41
C ASP A 46 11.90 -0.27 -6.45
N SER A 47 11.79 0.91 -7.06
CA SER A 47 10.73 1.21 -8.03
C SER A 47 10.75 0.29 -9.26
N ASP A 48 11.94 0.02 -9.80
CA ASP A 48 12.09 -0.78 -11.01
C ASP A 48 11.88 -2.27 -10.68
N GLU A 49 12.39 -2.71 -9.53
CA GLU A 49 12.16 -4.06 -9.03
C GLU A 49 10.69 -4.31 -8.67
N ALA A 50 10.00 -3.33 -8.11
CA ALA A 50 8.58 -3.41 -7.81
C ALA A 50 7.74 -3.58 -9.08
N LYS A 51 8.04 -2.78 -10.11
CA LYS A 51 7.43 -2.91 -11.43
C LYS A 51 7.66 -4.32 -12.00
N ALA A 52 8.92 -4.76 -12.04
CA ALA A 52 9.28 -6.07 -12.57
C ALA A 52 8.63 -7.22 -11.77
N ALA A 53 8.49 -7.07 -10.45
CA ALA A 53 7.83 -8.06 -9.60
C ALA A 53 6.32 -8.17 -9.91
N LEU A 54 5.64 -7.04 -10.13
CA LEU A 54 4.24 -7.03 -10.56
C LEU A 54 4.07 -7.64 -11.97
N GLU A 55 4.92 -7.26 -12.93
CA GLU A 55 4.87 -7.80 -14.30
C GLU A 55 5.08 -9.32 -14.31
N ARG A 56 6.12 -9.81 -13.61
CA ARG A 56 6.38 -11.25 -13.42
C ARG A 56 5.20 -11.95 -12.79
N LEU A 57 4.59 -11.35 -11.77
CA LEU A 57 3.44 -11.95 -11.11
C LEU A 57 2.25 -12.01 -12.07
N GLY A 58 1.94 -10.94 -12.80
CA GLY A 58 0.86 -10.92 -13.81
C GLY A 58 1.06 -11.89 -14.98
N GLU A 59 2.24 -12.47 -15.15
CA GLU A 59 2.56 -13.48 -16.17
C GLU A 59 2.66 -14.91 -15.61
N SER A 60 2.52 -15.08 -14.29
CA SER A 60 2.64 -16.38 -13.66
C SER A 60 1.50 -17.32 -14.05
N LYS A 61 1.85 -18.60 -14.24
CA LYS A 61 0.88 -19.68 -14.44
C LYS A 61 0.00 -19.83 -13.19
N GLY A 62 -1.30 -20.09 -13.37
CA GLY A 62 -2.26 -20.30 -12.28
C GLY A 62 -3.02 -19.05 -11.82
N ILE A 63 -2.81 -17.91 -12.48
CA ILE A 63 -3.55 -16.67 -12.25
C ILE A 63 -4.68 -16.55 -13.27
N THR A 64 -5.83 -16.05 -12.85
CA THR A 64 -6.95 -15.77 -13.75
C THR A 64 -6.59 -14.63 -14.69
N VAL A 65 -7.16 -14.63 -15.91
CA VAL A 65 -6.91 -13.57 -16.90
C VAL A 65 -7.26 -12.19 -16.33
N SER A 66 -8.35 -12.07 -15.57
CA SER A 66 -8.78 -10.83 -14.94
C SER A 66 -7.76 -10.32 -13.92
N THR A 67 -7.27 -11.17 -13.01
CA THR A 67 -6.27 -10.78 -12.00
C THR A 67 -4.94 -10.43 -12.65
N ALA A 68 -4.52 -11.15 -13.68
CA ALA A 68 -3.33 -10.83 -14.46
C ALA A 68 -3.43 -9.44 -15.13
N GLN A 69 -4.58 -9.13 -15.76
CA GLN A 69 -4.84 -7.81 -16.33
C GLN A 69 -4.83 -6.71 -15.28
N LEU A 70 -5.42 -6.96 -14.10
CA LEU A 70 -5.42 -6.03 -12.99
C LEU A 70 -4.00 -5.71 -12.50
N ILE A 71 -3.16 -6.74 -12.32
CA ILE A 71 -1.76 -6.58 -11.89
C ILE A 71 -0.94 -5.81 -12.94
N LYS A 72 -1.14 -6.10 -14.23
CA LYS A 72 -0.52 -5.33 -15.32
C LYS A 72 -1.00 -3.88 -15.31
N GLY A 73 -2.30 -3.64 -15.09
CA GLY A 73 -2.86 -2.30 -14.90
C GLY A 73 -2.22 -1.54 -13.74
N LEU A 74 -1.97 -2.22 -12.61
CA LEU A 74 -1.26 -1.65 -11.45
C LEU A 74 0.16 -1.25 -11.79
N ALA A 75 0.91 -2.14 -12.45
CA ALA A 75 2.28 -1.86 -12.87
C ALA A 75 2.32 -0.63 -13.79
N LEU A 76 1.39 -0.54 -14.74
CA LEU A 76 1.31 0.59 -15.67
C LEU A 76 0.90 1.88 -14.96
N ALA A 77 -0.08 1.83 -14.06
CA ALA A 77 -0.58 3.00 -13.35
C ALA A 77 0.47 3.63 -12.43
N PHE A 78 1.27 2.82 -11.73
CA PHE A 78 2.22 3.33 -10.75
C PHE A 78 3.62 3.61 -11.31
N PHE A 79 4.02 2.97 -12.42
CA PHE A 79 5.42 2.99 -12.87
C PHE A 79 5.62 3.40 -14.34
N LEU A 80 4.59 3.81 -15.08
CA LEU A 80 4.81 4.37 -16.41
C LEU A 80 5.31 5.84 -16.36
N PRO A 81 6.34 6.19 -17.15
CA PRO A 81 6.83 7.57 -17.26
C PRO A 81 5.90 8.57 -17.97
N THR A 82 4.72 8.18 -18.44
CA THR A 82 3.91 9.01 -19.34
C THR A 82 3.42 10.31 -18.66
N GLY A 83 3.90 11.44 -19.19
CA GLY A 83 3.82 12.80 -18.62
C GLY A 83 2.42 13.38 -18.34
N VAL A 84 1.34 12.70 -18.71
CA VAL A 84 -0.05 13.07 -18.39
C VAL A 84 -0.53 12.41 -17.09
N PHE A 85 -0.05 11.19 -16.79
CA PHE A 85 -0.39 10.47 -15.56
C PHE A 85 0.36 11.06 -14.36
N LEU A 86 1.64 11.41 -14.56
CA LEU A 86 2.43 12.23 -13.64
C LEU A 86 1.74 13.56 -13.30
N ALA A 87 1.02 14.21 -14.22
CA ALA A 87 0.33 15.47 -13.91
C ALA A 87 -0.89 15.30 -12.98
N THR A 88 -1.56 14.14 -13.01
CA THR A 88 -2.75 13.87 -12.19
C THR A 88 -2.46 13.11 -10.89
N LEU A 89 -1.45 12.24 -10.90
CA LEU A 89 -0.90 11.47 -9.77
C LEU A 89 0.41 12.02 -9.19
N LYS A 90 0.82 13.26 -9.51
CA LYS A 90 1.98 14.01 -8.92
C LYS A 90 1.94 14.19 -7.39
N LYS A 91 1.05 13.46 -6.74
CA LYS A 91 0.67 13.46 -5.35
C LYS A 91 0.63 12.04 -4.78
N VAL A 92 1.06 11.00 -5.51
CA VAL A 92 1.23 9.64 -4.99
C VAL A 92 2.59 9.16 -5.47
N PHE A 93 3.50 8.91 -4.54
CA PHE A 93 4.90 8.60 -4.83
C PHE A 93 5.24 7.23 -4.31
N TYR A 94 5.90 6.41 -5.13
CA TYR A 94 6.48 5.17 -4.63
C TYR A 94 7.52 5.48 -3.55
N ARG A 95 7.43 4.79 -2.41
CA ARG A 95 8.31 4.99 -1.26
C ARG A 95 9.16 3.75 -0.99
N SER A 96 8.53 2.59 -0.94
CA SER A 96 9.22 1.32 -0.70
C SER A 96 8.39 0.12 -1.16
N GLY A 97 9.01 -1.05 -1.26
CA GLY A 97 8.33 -2.30 -1.54
C GLY A 97 9.00 -3.46 -0.84
N ALA A 98 8.22 -4.48 -0.53
CA ALA A 98 8.68 -5.72 0.06
C ALA A 98 8.03 -6.89 -0.67
N GLU A 99 8.86 -7.78 -1.21
CA GLU A 99 8.42 -9.09 -1.69
C GLU A 99 8.70 -10.14 -0.62
N THR A 100 7.64 -10.73 -0.08
CA THR A 100 7.71 -11.91 0.78
C THR A 100 7.48 -13.17 -0.06
N GLU A 101 7.59 -14.36 0.56
CA GLU A 101 7.14 -15.60 -0.08
C GLU A 101 5.64 -15.54 -0.44
N ASP A 102 4.84 -14.85 0.38
CA ASP A 102 3.38 -14.85 0.35
C ASP A 102 2.77 -13.72 -0.50
N SER A 103 3.45 -12.58 -0.61
CA SER A 103 2.88 -11.36 -1.19
C SER A 103 3.93 -10.36 -1.67
N ILE A 104 3.50 -9.42 -2.49
CA ILE A 104 4.19 -8.15 -2.73
C ILE A 104 3.41 -7.08 -1.98
N ILE A 105 4.09 -6.28 -1.15
CA ILE A 105 3.51 -5.13 -0.47
C ILE A 105 4.27 -3.89 -0.92
N LEU A 106 3.56 -2.95 -1.54
CA LEU A 106 4.13 -1.68 -2.00
C LEU A 106 3.59 -0.53 -1.14
N GLU A 107 4.48 0.34 -0.73
CA GLU A 107 4.19 1.54 0.05
C GLU A 107 4.32 2.77 -0.85
N PHE A 108 3.25 3.56 -0.90
CA PHE A 108 3.20 4.84 -1.58
C PHE A 108 2.89 5.95 -0.60
N LEU A 109 3.44 7.14 -0.84
CA LEU A 109 3.11 8.35 -0.12
C LEU A 109 2.17 9.22 -0.96
N ALA A 110 0.97 9.46 -0.45
CA ALA A 110 0.04 10.42 -1.00
C ALA A 110 0.20 11.82 -0.36
N GLU A 111 0.34 12.85 -1.17
CA GLU A 111 0.45 14.26 -0.79
C GLU A 111 -0.83 15.04 -1.14
N ILE A 112 -1.50 15.59 -0.14
CA ILE A 112 -2.74 16.35 -0.30
C ILE A 112 -2.48 17.81 0.09
N PRO A 113 -2.13 18.70 -0.87
CA PRO A 113 -1.95 20.11 -0.60
C PRO A 113 -3.30 20.76 -0.29
N ARG A 114 -3.32 21.63 0.72
CA ARG A 114 -4.51 22.36 1.16
C ARG A 114 -4.26 23.86 1.05
N ALA A 115 -5.24 24.60 0.52
CA ALA A 115 -5.15 26.06 0.48
C ALA A 115 -5.15 26.60 1.92
N PHE A 116 -4.17 27.46 2.23
CA PHE A 116 -4.03 28.13 3.53
C PHE A 116 -3.94 27.20 4.75
N ARG A 117 -3.58 25.92 4.55
CA ARG A 117 -3.35 24.92 5.61
C ARG A 117 -2.16 24.03 5.25
N PRO A 118 -1.48 23.40 6.23
CA PRO A 118 -0.39 22.47 5.93
C PRO A 118 -0.86 21.31 5.06
N THR A 119 -0.01 20.91 4.12
CA THR A 119 -0.17 19.69 3.31
C THR A 119 -0.33 18.47 4.21
N ILE A 120 -1.26 17.59 3.87
CA ILE A 120 -1.42 16.30 4.55
C ILE A 120 -0.68 15.23 3.76
N PHE A 121 -0.07 14.29 4.47
CA PHE A 121 0.54 13.10 3.91
C PHE A 121 -0.17 11.85 4.41
N TYR A 122 -0.45 10.93 3.51
CA TYR A 122 -1.01 9.61 3.82
C TYR A 122 -0.14 8.53 3.21
N ASP A 123 0.05 7.44 3.94
CA ASP A 123 0.66 6.24 3.39
C ASP A 123 -0.44 5.39 2.72
N ILE A 124 -0.11 4.74 1.62
CA ILE A 124 -1.00 3.82 0.91
C ILE A 124 -0.24 2.52 0.75
N TRP A 125 -0.78 1.44 1.28
CA TRP A 125 -0.25 0.10 1.11
C TRP A 125 -1.05 -0.64 0.05
N LEU A 126 -0.40 -1.00 -1.05
CA LEU A 126 -0.93 -1.91 -2.04
C LEU A 126 -0.42 -3.31 -1.73
N VAL A 127 -1.32 -4.22 -1.42
CA VAL A 127 -1.01 -5.63 -1.15
C VAL A 127 -1.42 -6.47 -2.35
N VAL A 128 -0.48 -7.28 -2.85
CA VAL A 128 -0.70 -8.23 -3.95
C VAL A 128 -0.37 -9.63 -3.45
N PRO A 129 -1.37 -10.38 -2.95
CA PRO A 129 -1.15 -11.74 -2.45
C PRO A 129 -0.84 -12.71 -3.59
N LYS A 130 0.14 -13.58 -3.42
CA LYS A 130 0.50 -14.60 -4.44
C LYS A 130 -0.43 -15.81 -4.40
N THR A 131 -0.98 -16.13 -3.23
CA THR A 131 -1.88 -17.27 -2.99
C THR A 131 -2.94 -16.91 -1.94
N GLU A 132 -3.99 -17.72 -1.76
CA GLU A 132 -5.00 -17.54 -0.70
C GLU A 132 -4.38 -17.64 0.70
N LYS A 133 -3.50 -18.62 0.90
CA LYS A 133 -2.71 -18.73 2.12
C LYS A 133 -1.83 -17.50 2.33
N GLY A 134 -1.23 -16.99 1.26
CA GLY A 134 -0.42 -15.78 1.29
C GLY A 134 -1.21 -14.53 1.65
N GLU A 135 -2.47 -14.42 1.21
CA GLU A 135 -3.37 -13.35 1.66
C GLU A 135 -3.63 -13.44 3.16
N ALA A 136 -4.00 -14.61 3.67
CA ALA A 136 -4.25 -14.82 5.09
C ALA A 136 -3.02 -14.48 5.95
N ASN A 137 -1.83 -14.97 5.55
CA ASN A 137 -0.57 -14.68 6.23
C ASN A 137 -0.25 -13.17 6.21
N THR A 138 -0.43 -12.51 5.07
CA THR A 138 -0.15 -11.08 4.94
C THR A 138 -1.11 -10.24 5.79
N LYS A 139 -2.40 -10.61 5.82
CA LYS A 139 -3.38 -10.00 6.72
C LYS A 139 -2.98 -10.18 8.18
N GLN A 140 -2.50 -11.36 8.57
CA GLN A 140 -2.03 -11.61 9.94
C GLN A 140 -0.82 -10.74 10.30
N ILE A 141 0.14 -10.54 9.38
CA ILE A 141 1.27 -9.62 9.58
C ILE A 141 0.73 -8.20 9.79
N ILE A 142 -0.16 -7.73 8.92
CA ILE A 142 -0.76 -6.39 9.02
C ILE A 142 -1.53 -6.19 10.34
N LYS A 143 -2.36 -7.16 10.74
CA LYS A 143 -3.05 -7.16 12.03
C LYS A 143 -2.07 -7.04 13.19
N THR A 144 -1.00 -7.84 13.16
CA THR A 144 0.06 -7.79 14.18
C THR A 144 0.71 -6.41 14.27
N ILE A 145 0.93 -5.73 13.13
CA ILE A 145 1.43 -4.34 13.10
C ILE A 145 0.44 -3.42 13.79
N VAL A 146 -0.85 -3.53 13.48
CA VAL A 146 -1.91 -2.70 14.08
C VAL A 146 -2.02 -2.92 15.59
N GLU A 147 -2.07 -4.17 16.03
CA GLU A 147 -2.15 -4.56 17.43
C GLU A 147 -0.97 -4.03 18.24
N LYS A 148 0.26 -4.21 17.75
CA LYS A 148 1.47 -3.69 18.42
C LYS A 148 1.48 -2.17 18.47
N THR A 149 0.98 -1.51 17.41
CA THR A 149 0.96 -0.04 17.35
C THR A 149 -0.05 0.55 18.34
N GLY A 150 -1.19 -0.13 18.56
CA GLY A 150 -2.16 0.20 19.61
C GLY A 150 -3.02 1.44 19.33
N VAL A 151 -3.07 1.90 18.07
CA VAL A 151 -4.00 2.95 17.62
C VAL A 151 -4.65 2.54 16.30
N PRO A 152 -5.83 3.06 15.95
CA PRO A 152 -6.46 2.77 14.67
C PRO A 152 -5.54 3.11 13.50
N PRO A 153 -5.46 2.26 12.46
CA PRO A 153 -4.61 2.50 11.30
C PRO A 153 -5.09 3.64 10.42
N LEU A 154 -6.39 3.95 10.48
CA LEU A 154 -7.01 5.08 9.82
C LEU A 154 -8.26 5.49 10.59
N THR A 155 -8.40 6.77 10.91
CA THR A 155 -9.64 7.30 11.52
C THR A 155 -10.65 7.74 10.46
N GLU A 156 -11.92 7.92 10.86
CA GLU A 156 -12.95 8.49 9.96
C GLU A 156 -12.57 9.88 9.45
N GLU A 157 -12.00 10.73 10.30
CA GLU A 157 -11.50 12.06 9.89
C GLU A 157 -10.38 11.94 8.85
N GLU A 158 -9.45 10.99 9.04
CA GLU A 158 -8.37 10.74 8.09
C GLU A 158 -8.89 10.18 6.75
N TRP A 159 -9.90 9.31 6.80
CA TRP A 159 -10.59 8.79 5.62
C TRP A 159 -11.27 9.90 4.81
N GLU A 160 -11.99 10.79 5.49
CA GLU A 160 -12.63 11.96 4.87
C GLU A 160 -11.58 12.89 4.23
N ASN A 161 -10.46 13.13 4.90
CA ASN A 161 -9.35 13.92 4.37
C ASN A 161 -8.67 13.26 3.16
N ALA A 162 -8.73 11.93 3.03
CA ALA A 162 -8.16 11.18 1.91
C ALA A 162 -9.05 11.21 0.64
N LYS A 163 -10.30 11.69 0.73
CA LYS A 163 -11.25 11.76 -0.41
C LYS A 163 -10.67 12.36 -1.70
N PRO A 164 -9.89 13.45 -1.68
CA PRO A 164 -9.32 14.01 -2.90
C PRO A 164 -8.38 13.05 -3.64
N ILE A 165 -7.74 12.11 -2.93
CA ILE A 165 -6.92 11.06 -3.54
C ILE A 165 -7.81 9.91 -4.00
N ILE A 166 -8.76 9.48 -3.17
CA ILE A 166 -9.73 8.42 -3.49
C ILE A 166 -10.48 8.75 -4.80
N GLU A 167 -11.00 9.97 -4.93
CA GLU A 167 -11.72 10.44 -6.13
C GLU A 167 -10.84 10.47 -7.38
N LYS A 168 -9.54 10.75 -7.22
CA LYS A 168 -8.58 10.74 -8.33
C LYS A 168 -8.23 9.33 -8.80
N LEU A 169 -8.21 8.37 -7.88
CA LEU A 169 -7.93 6.96 -8.16
C LEU A 169 -9.19 6.22 -8.66
N LYS A 170 -10.37 6.67 -8.23
CA LYS A 170 -11.67 6.15 -8.68
C LYS A 170 -11.77 6.17 -10.21
N GLY A 171 -12.09 5.02 -10.79
CA GLY A 171 -12.20 4.83 -12.24
C GLY A 171 -10.86 4.76 -13.00
N LYS A 172 -9.72 4.92 -12.32
CA LYS A 172 -8.38 4.71 -12.89
C LYS A 172 -7.73 3.42 -12.39
N LEU A 173 -8.11 3.00 -11.19
CA LEU A 173 -7.63 1.80 -10.53
C LEU A 173 -8.83 0.97 -10.07
N GLU A 174 -9.03 -0.18 -10.70
CA GLU A 174 -10.11 -1.12 -10.38
C GLU A 174 -9.65 -2.16 -9.34
N VAL A 175 -9.08 -1.68 -8.23
CA VAL A 175 -8.58 -2.50 -7.13
C VAL A 175 -9.46 -2.33 -5.88
N LYS A 176 -9.69 -3.43 -5.16
CA LYS A 176 -10.40 -3.41 -3.88
C LYS A 176 -9.74 -2.44 -2.90
N GLY A 177 -10.54 -1.71 -2.13
CA GLY A 177 -10.02 -0.72 -1.18
C GLY A 177 -9.55 0.60 -1.78
N VAL A 178 -9.64 0.82 -3.10
CA VAL A 178 -9.37 2.14 -3.68
C VAL A 178 -10.43 3.16 -3.25
N THR A 179 -11.70 2.76 -3.27
CA THR A 179 -12.86 3.63 -2.96
C THR A 179 -13.58 3.29 -1.66
N GLU A 180 -13.06 2.35 -0.89
CA GLU A 180 -13.66 1.86 0.35
C GLU A 180 -12.59 1.66 1.43
N ASN A 181 -12.95 1.87 2.69
CA ASN A 181 -12.06 1.65 3.81
C ASN A 181 -12.06 0.17 4.19
N LEU A 182 -11.02 -0.56 3.80
CA LEU A 182 -10.91 -2.00 4.07
C LEU A 182 -10.46 -2.34 5.50
N TRP A 183 -10.04 -1.38 6.32
CA TRP A 183 -9.49 -1.71 7.65
C TRP A 183 -10.47 -2.48 8.52
N THR A 184 -11.74 -2.12 8.51
CA THR A 184 -12.76 -2.83 9.30
C THR A 184 -12.87 -4.30 8.87
N LEU A 185 -12.82 -4.58 7.56
CA LEU A 185 -12.85 -5.94 7.04
C LEU A 185 -11.58 -6.72 7.39
N ILE A 186 -10.41 -6.11 7.19
CA ILE A 186 -9.10 -6.74 7.46
C ILE A 186 -8.93 -7.04 8.95
N LEU A 187 -9.43 -6.21 9.85
CA LEU A 187 -9.28 -6.42 11.29
C LEU A 187 -10.28 -7.43 11.86
N THR A 188 -11.37 -7.73 11.14
CA THR A 188 -12.44 -8.64 11.60
C THR A 188 -12.41 -10.02 10.93
N THR A 189 -11.67 -10.18 9.83
CA THR A 189 -11.47 -11.45 9.11
C THR A 189 -10.06 -11.95 9.30
#